data_AF-A0A2E1GTB6-F1
#
_entry.id   AF-A0A2E1GTB6-F1
#
_cell.length_a   1.000
_cell.length_b   1.000
_cell.length_c   1.000
_cell.angle_alpha   90.00
_cell.angle_beta   90.00
_cell.angle_gamma   90.00
#
_symmetry.space_group_name_H-M   'P 1'
#
loop_
_entity.id
_entity.type
_entity.pdbx_description
1 polymer ?
#
loop_
_entity_poly.entity_id
_entity_poly.type
_entity_poly.pdbx_seq_one_letter_code
_entity_poly.pdbx_strand_id
1 'polypeptide(L)'
;MLSCSKDKENIDSTNSTVWKNSIKTFVKLDGADPTDEVNQDRLTENVWITRGNDGGQIYNAAKEESSNKSKSPVGTKWAIGSIDDYKDLSFNDFRIAIKPKTIVGKNLVLYLEEDDIYLSVKFTAWSQGQKGGFSYERSTP
;
A
#
# COMPACT_ATOMS: atom_id res chain seq x y z
N MET A 1 -19.25 -8.40 54.87
CA MET A 1 -18.02 -9.05 54.36
C MET A 1 -18.38 -9.90 53.15
N LEU A 2 -17.40 -10.18 52.28
CA LEU A 2 -17.41 -10.64 50.86
C LEU A 2 -17.22 -9.42 49.92
N SER A 3 -16.05 -9.08 49.32
CA SER A 3 -14.93 -9.85 48.69
C SER A 3 -15.43 -10.60 47.43
N CYS A 4 -14.94 -10.51 46.18
CA CYS A 4 -13.66 -10.19 45.50
C CYS A 4 -13.94 -9.58 44.09
N SER A 5 -13.20 -8.58 43.57
CA SER A 5 -12.04 -8.58 42.62
C SER A 5 -12.19 -9.18 41.20
N LYS A 6 -11.87 -8.32 40.19
CA LYS A 6 -11.05 -8.54 38.95
C LYS A 6 -11.59 -9.49 37.87
N ASP A 7 -11.48 -9.31 36.54
CA ASP A 7 -10.88 -8.39 35.56
C ASP A 7 -11.68 -8.69 34.24
N LYS A 8 -11.70 -7.94 33.13
CA LYS A 8 -10.60 -7.59 32.23
C LYS A 8 -11.10 -6.57 31.20
N GLU A 9 -10.40 -5.43 31.09
CA GLU A 9 -10.41 -4.64 29.86
C GLU A 9 -9.73 -5.48 28.77
N ASN A 10 -10.44 -5.71 27.66
CA ASN A 10 -9.82 -6.23 26.45
C ASN A 10 -9.28 -5.04 25.65
N ILE A 11 -8.13 -4.53 26.07
CA ILE A 11 -7.32 -3.64 25.24
C ILE A 11 -6.49 -4.57 24.36
N ASP A 12 -6.96 -4.78 23.13
CA ASP A 12 -6.14 -5.40 22.10
C ASP A 12 -5.00 -4.43 21.76
N SER A 13 -3.88 -4.57 22.48
CA SER A 13 -2.65 -3.83 22.25
C SER A 13 -1.78 -4.56 21.24
N THR A 14 -2.33 -4.89 20.08
CA THR A 14 -1.51 -5.22 18.91
C THR A 14 -0.87 -3.90 18.44
N ASN A 15 0.39 -3.71 18.80
CA ASN A 15 1.18 -2.63 18.21
C ASN A 15 1.46 -3.04 16.75
N SER A 16 0.72 -2.45 15.81
CA SER A 16 0.97 -2.64 14.38
C SER A 16 2.44 -2.38 14.04
N THR A 17 2.95 -3.11 13.05
CA THR A 17 4.31 -2.91 12.56
C THR A 17 4.35 -1.65 11.71
N VAL A 18 5.37 -0.82 11.90
CA VAL A 18 5.55 0.41 11.12
C VAL A 18 6.94 0.46 10.51
N TRP A 19 7.02 0.44 9.19
CA TRP A 19 8.26 0.55 8.44
C TRP A 19 8.64 2.03 8.35
N LYS A 20 9.74 2.43 9.02
CA LYS A 20 10.23 3.83 9.04
C LYS A 20 11.74 3.96 8.82
N ASN A 21 12.42 2.87 8.49
CA ASN A 21 13.88 2.87 8.41
C ASN A 21 14.38 3.45 7.07
N SER A 22 14.92 2.61 6.19
CA SER A 22 15.47 3.09 4.93
C SER A 22 14.37 3.37 3.90
N ILE A 23 14.69 4.20 2.89
CA ILE A 23 13.83 4.41 1.74
C ILE A 23 14.34 3.56 0.57
N LYS A 24 13.42 2.81 -0.05
CA LYS A 24 13.66 2.05 -1.28
C LYS A 24 12.88 2.66 -2.43
N THR A 25 13.53 2.79 -3.58
CA THR A 25 12.88 3.15 -4.84
C THR A 25 12.49 1.89 -5.61
N PHE A 26 11.26 1.87 -6.12
CA PHE A 26 10.80 0.87 -7.07
C PHE A 26 10.44 1.53 -8.40
N VAL A 27 10.80 0.88 -9.51
CA VAL A 27 10.54 1.36 -10.87
C VAL A 27 10.05 0.21 -11.72
N LYS A 28 8.89 0.40 -12.37
CA LYS A 28 8.43 -0.41 -13.50
C LYS A 28 8.40 0.46 -14.74
N LEU A 29 9.13 0.05 -15.78
CA LEU A 29 9.19 0.78 -17.05
C LEU A 29 7.90 0.62 -17.87
N ASP A 30 7.68 1.55 -18.80
CA ASP A 30 6.59 1.48 -19.77
C ASP A 30 6.68 0.18 -20.59
N GLY A 31 5.56 -0.55 -20.70
CA GLY A 31 5.48 -1.78 -21.49
C GLY A 31 6.16 -3.00 -20.86
N ALA A 32 6.85 -2.87 -19.72
CA ALA A 32 7.45 -4.01 -19.03
C ALA A 32 6.38 -5.01 -18.58
N ASP A 33 6.68 -6.31 -18.65
CA ASP A 33 5.74 -7.38 -18.31
C ASP A 33 5.42 -7.38 -16.81
N PRO A 34 4.16 -7.17 -16.38
CA PRO A 34 3.81 -7.15 -14.97
C PRO A 34 3.87 -8.54 -14.28
N THR A 35 3.97 -9.64 -15.04
CA THR A 35 4.09 -11.00 -14.49
C THR A 35 5.52 -11.34 -14.07
N ASP A 36 6.51 -10.64 -14.61
CA ASP A 36 7.91 -10.78 -14.21
C ASP A 36 8.15 -10.21 -12.80
N GLU A 37 8.88 -10.96 -11.97
CA GLU A 37 9.15 -10.59 -10.58
C GLU A 37 9.88 -9.24 -10.44
N VAL A 38 10.75 -8.91 -11.39
CA VAL A 38 11.49 -7.63 -11.42
C VAL A 38 10.56 -6.42 -11.56
N ASN A 39 9.36 -6.64 -12.12
CA ASN A 39 8.33 -5.63 -12.32
C ASN A 39 7.25 -5.67 -11.23
N GLN A 40 7.51 -6.34 -10.10
CA GLN A 40 6.64 -6.43 -8.93
C GLN A 40 7.40 -5.99 -7.68
N ASP A 41 6.89 -5.00 -6.94
CA ASP A 41 7.43 -4.69 -5.62
C ASP A 41 6.79 -5.61 -4.58
N ARG A 42 7.49 -6.71 -4.26
CA ARG A 42 7.05 -7.70 -3.28
C ARG A 42 7.33 -7.20 -1.87
N LEU A 43 6.32 -6.58 -1.25
CA LEU A 43 6.40 -6.04 0.11
C LEU A 43 6.41 -7.17 1.14
N THR A 44 5.47 -8.10 0.99
CA THR A 44 5.29 -9.32 1.80
C THR A 44 4.90 -10.47 0.89
N GLU A 45 4.73 -11.68 1.42
CA GLU A 45 4.16 -12.81 0.67
C GLU A 45 2.73 -12.51 0.18
N ASN A 46 2.02 -11.60 0.87
CA ASN A 46 0.63 -11.27 0.62
C ASN A 46 0.41 -10.06 -0.31
N VAL A 47 1.43 -9.21 -0.52
CA VAL A 47 1.29 -7.95 -1.26
C VAL A 47 2.45 -7.68 -2.22
N TRP A 48 2.19 -7.83 -3.53
CA TRP A 48 3.13 -7.55 -4.62
C TRP A 48 2.59 -6.45 -5.54
N ILE A 49 3.11 -5.23 -5.44
CA ILE A 49 2.56 -4.10 -6.19
C ILE A 49 3.10 -4.06 -7.62
N THR A 50 2.20 -4.08 -8.61
CA THR A 50 2.53 -3.85 -10.02
C THR A 50 1.40 -3.14 -10.76
N ARG A 51 1.55 -2.94 -12.07
CA ARG A 51 0.57 -2.30 -12.95
C ARG A 51 0.63 -2.84 -14.38
N GLY A 52 -0.55 -3.12 -14.94
CA GLY A 52 -0.71 -3.66 -16.28
C GLY A 52 -0.52 -2.62 -17.38
N ASN A 53 -0.26 -3.10 -18.60
CA ASN A 53 0.01 -2.28 -19.79
C ASN A 53 -1.27 -1.93 -20.59
N ASP A 54 -2.44 -2.28 -20.07
CA ASP A 54 -3.75 -1.87 -20.60
C ASP A 54 -4.31 -0.64 -19.88
N GLY A 55 -3.50 -0.02 -19.03
CA GLY A 55 -3.87 1.12 -18.19
C GLY A 55 -4.43 0.70 -16.84
N GLY A 56 -5.47 1.40 -16.38
CA GLY A 56 -6.00 1.16 -15.03
C GLY A 56 -5.10 1.68 -13.92
N GLN A 57 -5.17 1.02 -12.77
CA GLN A 57 -4.47 1.36 -11.53
C GLN A 57 -3.44 0.28 -11.17
N ILE A 58 -2.67 0.49 -10.09
CA ILE A 58 -1.86 -0.58 -9.51
C ILE A 58 -2.75 -1.68 -8.91
N TYR A 59 -2.23 -2.90 -8.87
CA TYR A 59 -2.87 -4.08 -8.30
C TYR A 59 -1.86 -4.96 -7.56
N ASN A 60 -2.38 -5.90 -6.77
CA ASN A 60 -1.61 -6.85 -5.99
C ASN A 60 -1.43 -8.16 -6.77
N ALA A 61 -0.28 -8.36 -7.41
CA ALA A 61 0.02 -9.56 -8.20
C ALA A 61 0.07 -10.86 -7.39
N ALA A 62 0.14 -10.81 -6.05
CA ALA A 62 0.03 -12.01 -5.22
C ALA A 62 -1.39 -12.60 -5.22
N LYS A 63 -2.41 -11.78 -5.54
CA LYS A 63 -3.84 -12.12 -5.39
C LYS A 63 -4.68 -11.77 -6.62
N GLU A 64 -4.15 -11.00 -7.54
CA GLU A 64 -4.88 -10.44 -8.68
C GLU A 64 -4.05 -10.59 -9.97
N GLU A 65 -4.67 -11.09 -11.03
CA GLU A 65 -4.06 -11.17 -12.37
C GLU A 65 -4.09 -9.81 -13.10
N SER A 66 -5.01 -8.93 -12.74
CA SER A 66 -5.16 -7.60 -13.35
C SER A 66 -5.89 -6.62 -12.43
N SER A 67 -5.82 -5.33 -12.77
CA SER A 67 -6.43 -4.29 -11.92
C SER A 67 -7.96 -4.24 -12.02
N ASN A 68 -8.62 -4.22 -10.87
CA ASN A 68 -10.01 -3.84 -10.68
C ASN A 68 -10.10 -2.38 -10.17
N LYS A 69 -10.92 -1.56 -10.84
CA LYS A 69 -11.05 -0.12 -10.53
C LYS A 69 -11.62 0.19 -9.15
N SER A 70 -12.41 -0.69 -8.55
CA SER A 70 -13.04 -0.43 -7.25
C SER A 70 -12.30 -1.03 -6.07
N LYS A 71 -11.50 -2.09 -6.28
CA LYS A 71 -10.94 -2.88 -5.18
C LYS A 71 -9.42 -3.01 -5.16
N SER A 72 -8.74 -2.86 -6.29
CA SER A 72 -7.29 -3.05 -6.29
C SER A 72 -6.57 -1.90 -5.58
N PRO A 73 -5.32 -2.12 -5.12
CA PRO A 73 -4.71 -3.42 -4.84
C PRO A 73 -5.41 -4.14 -3.68
N VAL A 74 -5.76 -5.41 -3.86
CA VAL A 74 -6.41 -6.22 -2.80
C VAL A 74 -5.47 -6.42 -1.61
N GLY A 75 -6.01 -6.34 -0.39
CA GLY A 75 -5.26 -6.47 0.86
C GLY A 75 -4.51 -5.20 1.26
N THR A 76 -4.85 -4.06 0.63
CA THR A 76 -4.23 -2.77 0.92
C THR A 76 -5.25 -1.69 1.17
N LYS A 77 -4.92 -0.78 2.09
CA LYS A 77 -5.60 0.50 2.24
C LYS A 77 -4.61 1.65 2.15
N TRP A 78 -5.12 2.80 1.72
CA TRP A 78 -4.31 3.96 1.40
C TRP A 78 -4.89 5.19 2.08
N ALA A 79 -4.01 6.07 2.54
CA ALA A 79 -4.37 7.38 3.05
C ALA A 79 -3.38 8.44 2.56
N ILE A 80 -3.83 9.68 2.40
CA ILE A 80 -2.95 10.83 2.18
C ILE A 80 -2.49 11.33 3.55
N GLY A 81 -1.17 11.43 3.78
CA GLY A 81 -0.65 11.85 5.07
C GLY A 81 0.81 11.47 5.31
N SER A 82 1.26 11.66 6.55
CA SER A 82 2.56 11.21 7.04
C SER A 82 2.42 9.87 7.77
N ILE A 83 3.46 9.04 7.68
CA ILE A 83 3.55 7.79 8.47
C ILE A 83 3.67 8.06 9.98
N ASP A 84 4.00 9.28 10.38
CA ASP A 84 4.02 9.68 11.79
C ASP A 84 2.60 9.84 12.37
N ASP A 85 1.62 10.14 11.52
CA ASP A 85 0.22 10.36 11.90
C ASP A 85 -0.66 9.14 11.59
N TYR A 86 -0.06 7.97 11.29
CA TYR A 86 -0.78 6.83 10.71
C TYR A 86 -2.01 6.37 11.50
N LYS A 87 -2.02 6.56 12.83
CA LYS A 87 -3.15 6.19 13.69
C LYS A 87 -4.38 7.08 13.49
N ASP A 88 -4.18 8.30 12.99
CA ASP A 88 -5.22 9.32 12.83
C ASP A 88 -5.69 9.44 11.37
N LEU A 89 -5.09 8.67 10.44
CA LEU A 89 -5.41 8.73 9.03
C LEU A 89 -6.67 7.92 8.68
N SER A 90 -7.44 8.42 7.71
CA SER A 90 -8.57 7.68 7.14
C SER A 90 -8.13 6.82 5.95
N PHE A 91 -8.07 5.51 6.18
CA PHE A 91 -7.67 4.52 5.20
C PHE A 91 -8.83 4.07 4.31
N ASN A 92 -8.61 4.10 3.00
CA ASN A 92 -9.61 3.76 1.99
C ASN A 92 -8.98 2.93 0.86
N ASP A 93 -9.83 2.35 0.01
CA ASP A 93 -9.34 1.73 -1.23
C ASP A 93 -8.61 2.75 -2.10
N PHE A 94 -7.61 2.30 -2.87
CA PHE A 94 -6.64 3.18 -3.55
C PHE A 94 -7.28 4.33 -4.33
N ARG A 95 -8.32 4.06 -5.15
CA ARG A 95 -9.00 5.09 -5.96
C ARG A 95 -9.98 5.98 -5.19
N ILE A 96 -10.38 5.56 -4.00
CA ILE A 96 -11.14 6.39 -3.07
C ILE A 96 -10.18 7.36 -2.39
N ALA A 97 -9.04 6.86 -1.90
CA ALA A 97 -8.00 7.66 -1.26
C ALA A 97 -7.37 8.71 -2.20
N ILE A 98 -7.01 8.31 -3.43
CA ILE A 98 -6.33 9.20 -4.37
C ILE A 98 -6.56 8.78 -5.83
N LYS A 99 -6.66 9.76 -6.74
CA LYS A 99 -6.73 9.47 -8.17
C LYS A 99 -5.32 9.20 -8.71
N PRO A 100 -5.10 8.10 -9.46
CA PRO A 100 -3.75 7.78 -9.96
C PRO A 100 -3.15 8.87 -10.86
N LYS A 101 -3.98 9.63 -11.59
CA LYS A 101 -3.51 10.74 -12.44
C LYS A 101 -2.92 11.92 -11.68
N THR A 102 -3.20 12.05 -10.38
CA THR A 102 -2.80 13.18 -9.53
C THR A 102 -1.94 12.75 -8.35
N ILE A 103 -1.43 11.51 -8.37
CA ILE A 103 -0.77 10.88 -7.22
C ILE A 103 0.69 11.30 -7.05
N VAL A 104 1.35 11.71 -8.15
CA VAL A 104 2.77 12.05 -8.14
C VAL A 104 3.05 13.19 -7.16
N GLY A 105 4.05 13.00 -6.31
CA GLY A 105 4.49 13.96 -5.31
C GLY A 105 3.64 14.03 -4.04
N LYS A 106 2.57 13.22 -3.92
CA LYS A 106 1.76 13.14 -2.69
C LYS A 106 2.37 12.15 -1.69
N ASN A 107 2.43 12.56 -0.43
CA ASN A 107 2.77 11.66 0.66
C ASN A 107 1.57 10.78 0.98
N LEU A 108 1.79 9.48 0.97
CA LEU A 108 0.78 8.46 1.26
C LEU A 108 1.28 7.57 2.38
N VAL A 109 0.32 7.00 3.11
CA VAL A 109 0.54 5.85 3.98
C VAL A 109 -0.22 4.67 3.38
N LEU A 110 0.52 3.58 3.19
CA LEU A 110 0.00 2.29 2.79
C LEU A 110 -0.15 1.43 4.05
N TYR A 111 -1.31 0.80 4.19
CA TYR A 111 -1.60 -0.21 5.20
C TYR A 111 -1.78 -1.57 4.51
N LEU A 112 -1.01 -2.57 4.94
CA LEU A 112 -1.11 -3.97 4.50
C LEU A 112 -1.99 -4.71 5.51
N GLU A 113 -3.20 -5.07 5.11
CA GLU A 113 -4.26 -5.48 6.05
C GLU A 113 -3.97 -6.81 6.74
N GLU A 114 -3.44 -7.80 6.01
CA GLU A 114 -3.18 -9.15 6.54
C GLU A 114 -1.90 -9.22 7.37
N ASP A 115 -0.93 -8.36 7.07
CA ASP A 115 0.37 -8.35 7.75
C ASP A 115 0.41 -7.35 8.92
N ASP A 116 -0.62 -6.51 9.07
CA ASP A 116 -0.70 -5.40 10.03
C ASP A 116 0.53 -4.46 9.98
N ILE A 117 0.84 -4.01 8.76
CA ILE A 117 2.02 -3.19 8.45
C ILE A 117 1.62 -1.85 7.85
N TYR A 118 2.21 -0.78 8.37
CA TYR A 118 2.13 0.57 7.82
C TYR A 118 3.48 0.99 7.23
N LEU A 119 3.46 1.62 6.05
CA LEU A 119 4.66 2.15 5.40
C LEU A 119 4.37 3.46 4.66
N SER A 120 5.38 4.32 4.54
CA SER A 120 5.28 5.53 3.74
C SER A 120 5.43 5.17 2.25
N VAL A 121 4.68 5.86 1.39
CA VAL A 121 4.78 5.74 -0.06
C VAL A 121 4.68 7.12 -0.70
N LYS A 122 5.53 7.40 -1.69
CA LYS A 122 5.46 8.61 -2.50
C LYS A 122 5.74 8.28 -3.95
N PHE A 123 4.72 8.42 -4.79
CA PHE A 123 4.87 8.21 -6.24
C PHE A 123 5.73 9.32 -6.85
N THR A 124 6.77 8.90 -7.59
CA THR A 124 7.71 9.78 -8.29
C THR A 124 7.38 9.88 -9.78
N ALA A 125 6.75 8.84 -10.36
CA ALA A 125 6.25 8.89 -11.73
C ALA A 125 4.97 8.05 -11.90
N TRP A 126 4.12 8.47 -12.83
CA TRP A 126 2.94 7.73 -13.25
C TRP A 126 2.71 7.90 -14.75
N SER A 127 2.96 6.86 -15.54
CA SER A 127 2.80 6.93 -16.98
C SER A 127 1.33 6.96 -17.40
N GLN A 128 1.01 7.87 -18.32
CA GLN A 128 -0.29 7.99 -18.96
C GLN A 128 -0.31 7.28 -20.33
N GLY A 129 -1.51 7.10 -20.91
CA GLY A 129 -1.66 6.45 -22.21
C GLY A 129 -1.50 4.92 -22.15
N GLN A 130 -2.05 4.29 -21.11
CA GLN A 130 -2.07 2.84 -20.89
C GLN A 130 -0.72 2.12 -20.72
N LYS A 131 0.41 2.80 -20.89
CA LYS A 131 1.78 2.23 -20.85
C LYS A 131 2.21 1.43 -19.61
N GLY A 132 1.47 1.47 -18.50
CA GLY A 132 1.74 0.66 -17.30
C GLY A 132 2.94 1.10 -16.45
N GLY A 133 3.80 2.01 -16.90
CA GLY A 133 4.95 2.47 -16.12
C GLY A 133 4.56 3.31 -14.90
N PHE A 134 5.33 3.16 -13.82
CA PHE A 134 5.26 3.97 -12.61
C PHE A 134 6.53 3.80 -11.77
N SER A 135 6.74 4.73 -10.84
CA SER A 135 7.76 4.58 -9.80
C SER A 135 7.30 5.23 -8.50
N TYR A 136 7.79 4.70 -7.38
CA TYR A 136 7.61 5.31 -6.08
C TYR A 136 8.81 5.06 -5.18
N GLU A 137 8.90 5.88 -4.14
CA GLU A 137 9.73 5.67 -2.96
C GLU A 137 8.86 5.15 -1.82
N ARG A 138 9.39 4.24 -1.02
CA ARG A 138 8.71 3.73 0.17
C ARG A 138 9.68 3.45 1.31
N SER A 139 9.17 3.43 2.53
CA SER A 139 9.95 2.94 3.68
C SER A 139 10.10 1.41 3.70
N THR A 140 11.11 0.95 4.45
CA THR A 140 11.42 -0.46 4.68
C THR A 140 11.38 -0.79 6.17
N PRO A 141 11.33 -2.10 6.54
CA PRO A 141 11.49 -2.55 7.91
C PRO A 141 12.73 -2.02 8.60
#